data_AF-A0A2N3WE28-F1
#
_entry.id   AF-A0A2N3WE28-F1
#
_cell.length_a   1.000
_cell.length_b   1.000
_cell.length_c   1.000
_cell.angle_alpha   90.00
_cell.angle_beta   90.00
_cell.angle_gamma   90.00
#
_symmetry.space_group_name_H-M   'P 1'
#
loop_
_entity.id
_entity.type
_entity.pdbx_description
1 polymer ?
#
loop_
_entity_poly.entity_id
_entity_poly.type
_entity_poly.pdbx_seq_one_letter_code
_entity_poly.pdbx_strand_id
1 'polypeptide(L)'
;MAEPLPWYIVLGYLTAFVLLWIAGRTEGGGTVTSAISNIACGLVFLGTTLTWFTVSMEVRAPLAVWIALPVVFVAFVLWQSWRQRDSLRRLGVTNEVTFGVLPKRGRTVPFDQRDSLSLRRVLELEHQGHRLLGVEYPLTEPDSATSRVTDRVGGIYSMIELRIPASPTLLITPKVGAFEPDYTTPFEDARITRIQVGTPKPSLKPSVQPREVLAGEPHKVAVDPEFDRRFEVTTEDPEFAAKVLTPEVRELILSDLWFRVHEVVFDQDALWTAEADGLNEDRLLGNARHLAIFAAAVTPNLWPGTEFARVTARAETGYDLWFDESRGFVRNRVNRYREAMDRQPLSPTTVLTRSLLAAAMVMLGLLPIANGIAAAAGLASEVQLTVLDSTAGDAGRSCGPNRTQICDSQSPAVRGTYEDSGQTHEVVTTWRVGQLPERGDVVPVRIGPIWWNTVFQNSDAVASTILVALLPVALGLLFFKMIFRPKAPRRVRILRQLQESRQAESRP
;
A
#
# COMPACT_ATOMS: atom_id res chain seq x y z
N MET A 1 -10.64 4.66 -42.17
CA MET A 1 -11.44 5.34 -41.14
C MET A 1 -10.98 4.81 -39.81
N ALA A 2 -10.52 5.66 -38.88
CA ALA A 2 -10.08 5.20 -37.57
C ALA A 2 -11.28 4.55 -36.86
N GLU A 3 -11.14 3.29 -36.43
CA GLU A 3 -12.15 2.69 -35.58
C GLU A 3 -12.30 3.57 -34.33
N PRO A 4 -13.53 3.96 -33.97
CA PRO A 4 -13.75 4.80 -32.81
C PRO A 4 -13.26 4.04 -31.59
N LEU A 5 -12.37 4.68 -30.81
CA LEU A 5 -11.94 4.25 -29.49
C LEU A 5 -13.16 3.66 -28.76
N PRO A 6 -13.12 2.40 -28.29
CA PRO A 6 -14.32 1.69 -27.83
C PRO A 6 -15.01 2.47 -26.71
N TRP A 7 -16.07 3.19 -27.07
CA TRP A 7 -16.72 4.19 -26.23
C TRP A 7 -17.29 3.56 -24.95
N TYR A 8 -17.58 2.26 -24.96
CA TYR A 8 -18.03 1.49 -23.81
C TYR A 8 -16.95 1.36 -22.72
N ILE A 9 -15.65 1.38 -23.08
CA ILE A 9 -14.54 1.37 -22.11
C ILE A 9 -14.47 2.74 -21.40
N VAL A 10 -14.57 3.82 -22.19
CA VAL A 10 -14.62 5.18 -21.67
C VAL A 10 -15.85 5.33 -20.77
N LEU A 11 -17.03 4.89 -21.24
CA LEU A 11 -18.28 4.95 -20.49
C LEU A 11 -18.24 4.11 -19.22
N GLY A 12 -17.58 2.95 -19.24
CA GLY A 12 -17.41 2.08 -18.08
C GLY A 12 -16.56 2.74 -16.99
N TYR A 13 -15.41 3.31 -17.34
CA TYR A 13 -14.60 4.07 -16.38
C TYR A 13 -15.31 5.35 -15.90
N LEU A 14 -16.05 6.02 -16.78
CA LEU A 14 -16.85 7.20 -16.42
C LEU A 14 -17.99 6.83 -15.47
N THR A 15 -18.61 5.68 -15.67
CA THR A 15 -19.67 5.14 -14.80
C THR A 15 -19.09 4.70 -13.45
N ALA A 16 -17.92 4.05 -13.42
CA ALA A 16 -17.20 3.77 -12.18
C ALA A 16 -16.89 5.06 -11.42
N PHE A 17 -16.41 6.08 -12.12
CA PHE A 17 -16.16 7.40 -11.54
C PHE A 17 -17.44 8.06 -11.00
N VAL A 18 -18.55 7.99 -11.73
CA VAL A 18 -19.86 8.50 -11.29
C VAL A 18 -20.40 7.70 -10.10
N LEU A 19 -20.22 6.37 -10.06
CA LEU A 19 -20.61 5.54 -8.92
C LEU A 19 -19.76 5.82 -7.68
N LEU A 20 -18.45 6.02 -7.85
CA LEU A 20 -17.55 6.49 -6.80
C LEU A 20 -17.98 7.87 -6.28
N TRP A 21 -18.39 8.75 -7.20
CA TRP A 21 -18.93 10.06 -6.87
C TRP A 21 -20.26 9.97 -6.10
N ILE A 22 -21.18 9.11 -6.54
CA ILE A 22 -22.49 8.89 -5.89
C ILE A 22 -22.29 8.22 -4.52
N ALA A 23 -21.38 7.26 -4.40
CA ALA A 23 -20.94 6.69 -3.11
C ALA A 23 -20.47 7.81 -2.18
N GLY A 24 -19.58 8.67 -2.66
CA GLY A 24 -19.07 9.83 -1.93
C GLY A 24 -20.15 10.84 -1.54
N ARG A 25 -21.24 10.98 -2.30
CA ARG A 25 -22.37 11.87 -1.97
C ARG A 25 -23.35 11.28 -0.95
N THR A 26 -23.60 9.98 -0.99
CA THR A 26 -24.69 9.32 -0.23
C THR A 26 -24.29 8.83 1.17
N GLU A 27 -22.99 8.82 1.50
CA GLU A 27 -22.47 8.48 2.85
C GLU A 27 -23.01 9.35 3.98
N GLY A 28 -23.49 10.57 3.68
CA GLY A 28 -24.07 11.46 4.69
C GLY A 28 -25.50 11.12 5.12
N GLY A 29 -26.18 10.17 4.45
CA GLY A 29 -27.59 9.85 4.72
C GLY A 29 -27.91 8.35 4.76
N GLY A 30 -27.00 7.46 4.34
CA GLY A 30 -27.22 6.01 4.41
C GLY A 30 -25.95 5.21 4.17
N THR A 31 -25.47 4.53 5.21
CA THR A 31 -24.28 3.64 5.16
C THR A 31 -24.42 2.50 4.14
N VAL A 32 -25.65 2.08 3.86
CA VAL A 32 -25.97 1.01 2.92
C VAL A 32 -25.80 1.45 1.46
N THR A 33 -26.27 2.65 1.11
CA THR A 33 -26.24 3.18 -0.26
C THR A 33 -24.81 3.49 -0.74
N SER A 34 -23.95 3.97 0.17
CA SER A 34 -22.53 4.13 -0.12
C SER A 34 -21.81 2.80 -0.28
N ALA A 35 -22.05 1.85 0.63
CA ALA A 35 -21.43 0.53 0.54
C ALA A 35 -21.79 -0.13 -0.81
N ILE A 36 -23.06 -0.06 -1.21
CA ILE A 36 -23.54 -0.54 -2.51
C ILE A 36 -22.87 0.20 -3.67
N SER A 37 -22.69 1.52 -3.58
CA SER A 37 -22.11 2.32 -4.67
C SER A 37 -20.59 2.13 -4.81
N ASN A 38 -19.87 1.92 -3.70
CA ASN A 38 -18.44 1.57 -3.71
C ASN A 38 -18.21 0.15 -4.25
N ILE A 39 -19.08 -0.79 -3.85
CA ILE A 39 -19.13 -2.15 -4.40
C ILE A 39 -19.41 -2.07 -5.91
N ALA A 40 -20.43 -1.33 -6.33
CA ALA A 40 -20.77 -1.13 -7.74
C ALA A 40 -19.65 -0.46 -8.53
N CYS A 41 -18.96 0.54 -7.98
CA CYS A 41 -17.78 1.14 -8.59
C CYS A 41 -16.67 0.11 -8.82
N GLY A 42 -16.34 -0.69 -7.80
CA GLY A 42 -15.35 -1.76 -7.92
C GLY A 42 -15.72 -2.77 -8.99
N LEU A 43 -16.99 -3.20 -9.02
CA LEU A 43 -17.54 -4.11 -10.04
C LEU A 43 -17.44 -3.52 -11.45
N VAL A 44 -17.80 -2.25 -11.63
CA VAL A 44 -17.79 -1.56 -12.94
C VAL A 44 -16.37 -1.27 -13.41
N PHE A 45 -15.48 -0.81 -12.54
CA PHE A 45 -14.07 -0.57 -12.88
C PHE A 45 -13.40 -1.87 -13.30
N LEU A 46 -13.50 -2.91 -12.48
CA LEU A 46 -12.91 -4.21 -12.76
C LEU A 46 -13.52 -4.82 -14.03
N GLY A 47 -14.85 -4.80 -14.17
CA GLY A 47 -15.55 -5.26 -15.37
C GLY A 47 -15.13 -4.53 -16.63
N THR A 48 -14.89 -3.22 -16.55
CA THR A 48 -14.41 -2.40 -17.68
C THR A 48 -12.99 -2.75 -18.07
N THR A 49 -12.08 -2.90 -17.09
CA THR A 49 -10.70 -3.33 -17.34
C THR A 49 -10.64 -4.75 -17.90
N LEU A 50 -11.50 -5.64 -17.41
CA LEU A 50 -11.64 -7.01 -17.87
C LEU A 50 -12.21 -7.09 -19.30
N THR A 51 -13.20 -6.25 -19.62
CA THR A 51 -13.76 -6.11 -20.98
C THR A 51 -12.69 -5.58 -21.95
N TRP A 52 -11.87 -4.62 -21.50
CA TRP A 52 -10.71 -4.17 -22.26
C TRP A 52 -9.74 -5.31 -22.53
N PHE A 53 -9.41 -6.14 -21.54
CA PHE A 53 -8.56 -7.32 -21.74
C PHE A 53 -9.17 -8.36 -22.70
N THR A 54 -10.48 -8.63 -22.64
CA THR A 54 -11.13 -9.55 -23.59
C THR A 54 -11.09 -9.06 -25.02
N VAL A 55 -11.34 -7.77 -25.22
CA VAL A 55 -11.37 -7.16 -26.55
C VAL A 55 -9.95 -7.05 -27.08
N SER A 56 -8.97 -6.72 -26.23
CA SER A 56 -7.56 -6.59 -26.64
C SER A 56 -6.86 -7.92 -26.90
N MET A 57 -7.36 -9.02 -26.32
CA MET A 57 -6.76 -10.35 -26.49
C MET A 57 -7.65 -11.34 -27.27
N GLU A 58 -8.81 -10.88 -27.79
CA GLU A 58 -9.80 -11.70 -28.51
C GLU A 58 -10.25 -12.97 -27.75
N VAL A 59 -10.23 -12.95 -26.41
CA VAL A 59 -10.51 -14.13 -25.56
C VAL A 59 -11.99 -14.21 -25.19
N ARG A 60 -12.70 -15.24 -25.67
CA ARG A 60 -14.06 -15.60 -25.21
C ARG A 60 -13.99 -16.45 -23.94
N ALA A 61 -13.94 -15.83 -22.76
CA ALA A 61 -14.04 -16.57 -21.49
C ALA A 61 -15.50 -16.85 -21.10
N PRO A 62 -15.79 -18.00 -20.44
CA PRO A 62 -17.14 -18.29 -19.95
C PRO A 62 -17.59 -17.21 -18.95
N LEU A 63 -18.83 -16.75 -19.10
CA LEU A 63 -19.46 -15.67 -18.32
C LEU A 63 -19.22 -15.80 -16.80
N ALA A 64 -19.14 -17.04 -16.30
CA ALA A 64 -18.87 -17.37 -14.91
C ALA A 64 -17.53 -16.80 -14.37
N VAL A 65 -16.47 -16.75 -15.19
CA VAL A 65 -15.17 -16.19 -14.78
C VAL A 65 -15.24 -14.66 -14.67
N TRP A 66 -15.99 -14.02 -15.58
CA TRP A 66 -16.24 -12.58 -15.55
C TRP A 66 -17.11 -12.14 -14.38
N ILE A 67 -17.99 -13.02 -13.88
CA ILE A 67 -18.81 -12.77 -12.68
C ILE A 67 -18.01 -13.09 -11.40
N ALA A 68 -17.18 -14.13 -11.42
CA ALA A 68 -16.41 -14.56 -10.25
C ALA A 68 -15.38 -13.52 -9.80
N LEU A 69 -14.66 -12.87 -10.72
CA LEU A 69 -13.62 -11.89 -10.38
C LEU A 69 -14.15 -10.64 -9.61
N PRO A 70 -15.21 -9.97 -10.10
CA PRO A 70 -15.85 -8.88 -9.38
C PRO A 70 -16.44 -9.33 -8.03
N VAL A 71 -17.05 -10.52 -7.97
CA VAL A 71 -17.58 -11.10 -6.71
C VAL A 71 -16.47 -11.36 -5.70
N VAL A 72 -15.34 -11.92 -6.13
CA VAL A 72 -14.15 -12.15 -5.29
C VAL A 72 -13.59 -10.82 -4.79
N PHE A 73 -13.54 -9.78 -5.64
CA PHE A 73 -13.09 -8.45 -5.23
C PHE A 73 -14.03 -7.82 -4.19
N VAL A 74 -15.34 -7.92 -4.38
CA VAL A 74 -16.32 -7.42 -3.41
C VAL A 74 -16.25 -8.18 -2.10
N ALA A 75 -16.16 -9.51 -2.15
CA ALA A 75 -15.95 -10.35 -0.98
C ALA A 75 -14.64 -9.99 -0.26
N PHE A 76 -13.59 -9.68 -1.01
CA PHE A 76 -12.31 -9.23 -0.47
C PHE A 76 -12.41 -7.87 0.24
N VAL A 77 -13.05 -6.87 -0.38
CA VAL A 77 -13.25 -5.54 0.24
C VAL A 77 -14.13 -5.64 1.49
N LEU A 78 -15.21 -6.43 1.44
CA LEU A 78 -16.07 -6.69 2.59
C LEU A 78 -15.31 -7.38 3.72
N TRP A 79 -14.53 -8.41 3.39
CA TRP A 79 -13.67 -9.10 4.35
C TRP A 79 -12.61 -8.17 4.94
N GLN A 80 -12.01 -7.28 4.14
CA GLN A 80 -11.06 -6.27 4.64
C GLN A 80 -11.72 -5.31 5.63
N SER A 81 -12.89 -4.76 5.29
CA SER A 81 -13.63 -3.85 6.16
C SER A 81 -14.04 -4.53 7.47
N TRP A 82 -14.50 -5.78 7.38
CA TRP A 82 -14.83 -6.59 8.55
C TRP A 82 -13.61 -6.88 9.42
N ARG A 83 -12.50 -7.35 8.83
CA ARG A 83 -11.27 -7.67 9.54
C ARG A 83 -10.66 -6.45 10.23
N GLN A 84 -10.70 -5.28 9.60
CA GLN A 84 -10.24 -4.03 10.21
C GLN A 84 -11.06 -3.68 11.46
N ARG A 85 -12.39 -3.80 11.40
CA ARG A 85 -13.27 -3.54 12.56
C ARG A 85 -13.11 -4.58 13.66
N ASP A 86 -12.92 -5.83 13.29
CA ASP A 86 -12.77 -6.95 14.22
C ASP A 86 -11.39 -6.96 14.91
N SER A 87 -10.33 -6.54 14.22
CA SER A 87 -8.96 -6.48 14.76
C SER A 87 -8.86 -5.64 16.04
N LEU A 88 -9.46 -4.45 16.05
CA LEU A 88 -9.43 -3.55 17.19
C LEU A 88 -10.31 -4.03 18.36
N ARG A 89 -11.37 -4.80 18.10
CA ARG A 89 -12.23 -5.37 19.16
C ARG A 89 -11.55 -6.49 19.94
N ARG A 90 -10.52 -7.12 19.36
CA ARG A 90 -9.74 -8.20 19.98
C ARG A 90 -8.60 -7.70 20.85
N LEU A 91 -8.18 -6.46 20.66
CA LEU A 91 -7.32 -5.77 21.60
C LEU A 91 -8.19 -5.50 22.84
N GLY A 92 -7.73 -5.83 24.05
CA GLY A 92 -8.50 -5.67 25.29
C GLY A 92 -8.72 -4.20 25.64
N VAL A 93 -9.49 -3.50 24.80
CA VAL A 93 -9.70 -2.06 24.84
C VAL A 93 -10.50 -1.72 26.08
N THR A 94 -9.99 -0.77 26.86
CA THR A 94 -10.75 -0.14 27.93
C THR A 94 -11.60 0.98 27.34
N ASN A 95 -12.89 1.03 27.71
CA ASN A 95 -13.80 2.08 27.23
C ASN A 95 -13.57 3.43 27.93
N GLU A 96 -12.83 3.42 29.04
CA GLU A 96 -12.44 4.61 29.78
C GLU A 96 -11.02 4.99 29.37
N VAL A 97 -10.91 6.18 28.78
CA VAL A 97 -9.64 6.81 28.45
C VAL A 97 -9.27 7.69 29.62
N THR A 98 -8.01 7.65 30.02
CA THR A 98 -7.58 8.22 31.31
C THR A 98 -6.36 9.12 31.22
N PHE A 99 -5.75 9.26 30.04
CA PHE A 99 -4.53 10.03 29.84
C PHE A 99 -4.43 10.57 28.42
N GLY A 100 -3.42 11.42 28.21
CA GLY A 100 -2.96 11.79 26.89
C GLY A 100 -3.52 13.11 26.39
N VAL A 101 -3.25 13.36 25.12
CA VAL A 101 -3.72 14.56 24.44
C VAL A 101 -4.69 14.19 23.32
N LEU A 102 -5.51 15.14 22.91
CA LEU A 102 -6.51 14.92 21.88
C LEU A 102 -6.39 16.00 20.80
N PRO A 103 -6.60 15.64 19.52
CA PRO A 103 -6.48 16.58 18.42
C PRO A 103 -7.74 17.46 18.35
N LYS A 104 -7.53 18.78 18.31
CA LYS A 104 -8.56 19.80 18.11
C LYS A 104 -8.04 20.91 17.20
N ARG A 105 -8.65 21.09 16.03
CA ARG A 105 -8.33 22.20 15.09
C ARG A 105 -6.83 22.34 14.78
N GLY A 106 -6.16 21.21 14.52
CA GLY A 106 -4.73 21.18 14.23
C GLY A 106 -3.83 21.46 15.44
N ARG A 107 -4.37 21.41 16.66
CA ARG A 107 -3.60 21.48 17.91
C ARG A 107 -3.92 20.31 18.82
N THR A 108 -3.03 20.02 19.77
CA THR A 108 -3.35 19.11 20.86
C THR A 108 -4.04 19.88 22.00
N VAL A 109 -4.97 19.22 22.68
CA VAL A 109 -5.58 19.68 23.92
C VAL A 109 -5.49 18.56 24.96
N PRO A 110 -5.38 18.87 26.25
CA PRO A 110 -5.40 17.83 27.27
C PRO A 110 -6.72 17.04 27.23
N PHE A 111 -6.64 15.78 27.65
CA PHE A 111 -7.78 14.85 27.63
C PHE A 111 -9.01 15.35 28.41
N ASP A 112 -8.80 16.15 29.47
CA ASP A 112 -9.87 16.74 30.28
C ASP A 112 -10.86 17.62 29.48
N GLN A 113 -10.48 18.09 28.29
CA GLN A 113 -11.31 18.89 27.39
C GLN A 113 -12.06 18.07 26.32
N ARG A 114 -12.15 16.74 26.51
CA ARG A 114 -12.73 15.77 25.56
C ARG A 114 -14.15 16.11 25.10
N ASP A 115 -15.00 16.64 25.99
CA ASP A 115 -16.44 16.79 25.76
C ASP A 115 -16.80 17.70 24.58
N SER A 116 -15.83 18.45 24.06
CA SER A 116 -15.98 19.37 22.94
C SER A 116 -15.46 18.86 21.57
N LEU A 117 -15.07 17.58 21.48
CA LEU A 117 -14.31 17.07 20.33
C LEU A 117 -15.11 16.14 19.41
N SER A 118 -14.94 16.32 18.10
CA SER A 118 -15.49 15.45 17.06
C SER A 118 -14.53 14.29 16.70
N LEU A 119 -14.27 13.42 17.66
CA LEU A 119 -13.40 12.24 17.46
C LEU A 119 -14.20 11.08 16.85
N ARG A 120 -13.63 10.40 15.85
CA ARG A 120 -14.26 9.22 15.24
C ARG A 120 -14.11 7.98 16.10
N ARG A 121 -12.95 7.83 16.72
CA ARG A 121 -12.62 6.68 17.56
C ARG A 121 -11.52 7.03 18.54
N VAL A 122 -11.64 6.53 19.77
CA VAL A 122 -10.58 6.57 20.78
C VAL A 122 -10.52 5.20 21.45
N LEU A 123 -9.35 4.60 21.54
CA LEU A 123 -9.15 3.32 22.22
C LEU A 123 -7.93 3.41 23.13
N GLU A 124 -8.10 3.05 24.40
CA GLU A 124 -7.00 2.84 25.32
C GLU A 124 -6.76 1.32 25.47
N LEU A 125 -5.50 0.89 25.50
CA LEU A 125 -5.13 -0.50 25.76
C LEU A 125 -3.81 -0.58 26.51
N GLU A 126 -3.62 -1.66 27.27
CA GLU A 126 -2.34 -2.00 27.87
C GLU A 126 -1.64 -3.08 27.02
N HIS A 127 -0.37 -2.87 26.69
CA HIS A 127 0.43 -3.79 25.89
C HIS A 127 1.88 -3.79 26.38
N GLN A 128 2.40 -4.97 26.74
CA GLN A 128 3.76 -5.15 27.26
C GLN A 128 4.08 -4.20 28.45
N GLY A 129 3.08 -3.95 29.31
CA GLY A 129 3.16 -3.04 30.46
C GLY A 129 3.06 -1.56 30.12
N HIS A 130 3.04 -1.19 28.83
CA HIS A 130 2.81 0.19 28.40
C HIS A 130 1.32 0.44 28.21
N ARG A 131 0.87 1.62 28.64
CA ARG A 131 -0.48 2.12 28.34
C ARG A 131 -0.43 2.91 27.04
N LEU A 132 -1.28 2.53 26.10
CA LEU A 132 -1.31 3.05 24.75
C LEU A 132 -2.68 3.66 24.45
N LEU A 133 -2.67 4.78 23.75
CA LEU A 133 -3.88 5.45 23.28
C LEU A 133 -3.85 5.54 21.75
N GLY A 134 -4.93 5.11 21.10
CA GLY A 134 -5.15 5.28 19.67
C GLY A 134 -6.33 6.21 19.43
N VAL A 135 -6.11 7.32 18.74
CA VAL A 135 -7.13 8.30 18.39
C VAL A 135 -7.28 8.36 16.88
N GLU A 136 -8.51 8.30 16.37
CA GLU A 136 -8.84 8.54 14.96
C GLU A 136 -9.60 9.86 14.84
N TYR A 137 -9.07 10.78 14.04
CA TYR A 137 -9.60 12.14 13.91
C TYR A 137 -9.62 12.61 12.45
N PRO A 138 -10.60 13.46 12.09
CA PRO A 138 -10.61 14.14 10.80
C PRO A 138 -9.65 15.34 10.80
N LEU A 139 -9.11 15.69 9.63
CA LEU A 139 -8.26 16.87 9.44
C LEU A 139 -9.01 18.17 9.68
N THR A 140 -10.31 18.19 9.37
CA THR A 140 -11.16 19.38 9.49
C THR A 140 -12.39 19.08 10.34
N GLU A 141 -12.81 20.03 11.20
CA GLU A 141 -14.11 19.91 11.88
C GLU A 141 -15.27 19.92 10.86
N PRO A 142 -16.39 19.23 11.14
CA PRO A 142 -17.49 19.02 10.20
C PRO A 142 -18.35 20.27 9.85
N ASP A 143 -17.84 21.49 10.04
CA ASP A 143 -18.60 22.75 9.97
C ASP A 143 -18.77 23.34 8.56
N SER A 144 -18.36 22.65 7.49
CA SER A 144 -18.70 23.10 6.12
C SER A 144 -18.91 21.96 5.13
N ALA A 145 -19.68 22.21 4.07
CA ALA A 145 -19.88 21.26 2.98
C ALA A 145 -18.55 20.90 2.26
N THR A 146 -17.55 21.77 2.35
CA THR A 146 -16.20 21.65 1.80
C THR A 146 -15.26 20.80 2.67
N SER A 147 -15.38 20.82 4.00
CA SER A 147 -14.58 19.95 4.88
C SER A 147 -14.89 18.46 4.70
N ARG A 148 -16.13 18.14 4.29
CA ARG A 148 -16.55 16.78 3.93
C ARG A 148 -15.95 16.26 2.63
N VAL A 149 -15.41 17.14 1.77
CA VAL A 149 -14.72 16.75 0.52
C VAL A 149 -13.25 16.43 0.80
N THR A 150 -12.57 17.20 1.64
CA THR A 150 -11.17 16.97 2.05
C THR A 150 -10.99 15.76 2.95
N ASP A 151 -11.92 15.49 3.87
CA ASP A 151 -11.93 14.27 4.68
C ASP A 151 -12.04 12.99 3.82
N ARG A 152 -12.73 13.06 2.67
CA ARG A 152 -13.03 11.92 1.79
C ARG A 152 -11.92 11.56 0.79
N VAL A 153 -10.99 12.48 0.53
CA VAL A 153 -9.86 12.26 -0.40
C VAL A 153 -8.56 11.90 0.34
N GLY A 154 -8.49 12.08 1.65
CA GLY A 154 -7.33 11.63 2.45
C GLY A 154 -7.21 12.24 3.84
N GLY A 155 -8.31 12.70 4.46
CA GLY A 155 -8.29 13.52 5.67
C GLY A 155 -8.60 12.80 6.98
N ILE A 156 -8.57 11.46 7.03
CA ILE A 156 -8.58 10.74 8.32
C ILE A 156 -7.14 10.54 8.75
N TYR A 157 -6.85 10.89 9.99
CA TYR A 157 -5.54 10.68 10.61
C TYR A 157 -5.71 9.82 11.87
N SER A 158 -4.63 9.16 12.23
CA SER A 158 -4.52 8.43 13.48
C SER A 158 -3.38 9.00 14.30
N MET A 159 -3.62 9.19 15.60
CA MET A 159 -2.61 9.56 16.58
C MET A 159 -2.45 8.38 17.53
N ILE A 160 -1.20 7.99 17.76
CA ILE A 160 -0.84 6.89 18.63
C ILE A 160 0.02 7.47 19.75
N GLU A 161 -0.39 7.25 20.98
CA GLU A 161 0.28 7.75 22.18
C GLU A 161 0.70 6.62 23.09
N LEU A 162 1.81 6.85 23.78
CA LEU A 162 2.36 6.03 24.84
C LEU A 162 2.41 6.89 26.10
N ARG A 163 1.82 6.39 27.20
CA ARG A 163 1.83 7.08 28.50
C ARG A 163 3.27 7.26 28.98
N ILE A 164 3.67 8.49 29.28
CA ILE A 164 4.98 8.81 29.88
C ILE A 164 4.79 9.67 31.15
N PRO A 165 5.78 9.76 32.04
CA PRO A 165 5.75 10.76 33.10
C PRO A 165 5.66 12.18 32.51
N ALA A 166 5.00 13.09 33.22
CA ALA A 166 4.76 14.46 32.76
C ALA A 166 6.07 15.16 32.34
N SER A 167 6.08 15.74 31.14
CA SER A 167 7.25 16.26 30.46
C SER A 167 6.96 17.57 29.72
N PRO A 168 7.96 18.46 29.56
CA PRO A 168 7.84 19.64 28.70
C PRO A 168 7.59 19.26 27.23
N THR A 169 7.04 20.20 26.47
CA THR A 169 6.80 19.98 25.04
C THR A 169 8.11 19.89 24.27
N LEU A 170 8.32 18.78 23.55
CA LEU A 170 9.45 18.59 22.63
C LEU A 170 8.94 17.92 21.35
N LEU A 171 9.20 18.55 20.21
CA LEU A 171 8.84 18.08 18.88
C LEU A 171 10.11 17.79 18.08
N ILE A 172 10.21 16.57 17.55
CA ILE A 172 11.25 16.14 16.62
C ILE A 172 10.57 15.86 15.28
N THR A 173 10.82 16.73 14.30
CA THR A 173 10.18 16.69 12.98
C THR A 173 11.20 16.33 11.89
N PRO A 174 11.00 15.28 11.08
CA PRO A 174 11.84 15.04 9.91
C PRO A 174 11.63 16.15 8.87
N LYS A 175 12.70 16.63 8.25
CA LYS A 175 12.63 17.67 7.20
C LYS A 175 12.38 17.04 5.82
N VAL A 176 11.59 17.72 4.98
CA VAL A 176 11.36 17.32 3.59
C VAL A 176 12.66 17.50 2.79
N GLY A 177 13.05 16.51 1.98
CA GLY A 177 14.28 16.53 1.18
C GLY A 177 15.58 16.38 2.00
N ALA A 178 15.47 16.16 3.30
CA ALA A 178 16.59 16.24 4.23
C ALA A 178 17.53 15.03 4.20
N PHE A 179 17.01 13.92 3.67
CA PHE A 179 17.75 12.69 3.46
C PHE A 179 18.40 12.63 2.06
N GLU A 180 18.31 13.69 1.25
CA GLU A 180 19.08 13.84 0.03
C GLU A 180 20.57 14.12 0.35
N PRO A 181 21.54 13.54 -0.37
CA PRO A 181 21.39 12.60 -1.48
C PRO A 181 21.29 11.14 -1.02
N ASP A 182 21.48 10.83 0.26
CA ASP A 182 21.74 9.47 0.77
C ASP A 182 20.55 8.51 0.54
N TYR A 183 19.32 8.98 0.70
CA TYR A 183 18.07 8.22 0.62
C TYR A 183 16.99 9.03 -0.12
N THR A 184 16.93 8.93 -1.44
CA THR A 184 15.89 9.58 -2.26
C THR A 184 14.77 8.61 -2.57
N THR A 185 13.58 8.85 -2.00
CA THR A 185 12.33 8.40 -2.62
C THR A 185 11.30 9.54 -2.58
N PRO A 186 10.82 10.04 -3.74
CA PRO A 186 9.74 11.04 -3.78
C PRO A 186 8.48 10.64 -2.99
N PHE A 187 8.30 9.32 -2.76
CA PHE A 187 7.24 8.78 -1.92
C PHE A 187 7.45 9.03 -0.42
N GLU A 188 8.69 9.06 0.08
CA GLU A 188 8.98 9.41 1.48
C GLU A 188 8.70 10.89 1.74
N ASP A 189 9.14 11.79 0.86
CA ASP A 189 8.85 13.23 1.00
C ASP A 189 7.36 13.54 0.92
N ALA A 190 6.64 12.88 0.00
CA ALA A 190 5.18 12.96 -0.05
C ALA A 190 4.53 12.44 1.23
N ARG A 191 5.09 11.40 1.85
CA ARG A 191 4.60 10.85 3.13
C ARG A 191 4.88 11.79 4.30
N ILE A 192 6.10 12.33 4.41
CA ILE A 192 6.47 13.34 5.41
C ILE A 192 5.51 14.52 5.32
N THR A 193 5.33 15.07 4.11
CA THR A 193 4.43 16.20 3.86
C THR A 193 2.99 15.87 4.28
N ARG A 194 2.48 14.70 3.88
CA ARG A 194 1.13 14.28 4.22
C ARG A 194 0.93 14.11 5.72
N ILE A 195 1.90 13.55 6.43
CA ILE A 195 1.85 13.39 7.89
C ILE A 195 1.86 14.76 8.55
N GLN A 196 2.84 15.61 8.22
CA GLN A 196 2.99 16.96 8.79
C GLN A 196 1.74 17.83 8.64
N VAL A 197 1.02 17.72 7.52
CA VAL A 197 -0.23 18.46 7.29
C VAL A 197 -1.32 18.05 8.28
N GLY A 198 -1.40 16.77 8.64
CA GLY A 198 -2.42 16.28 9.57
C GLY A 198 -2.00 16.14 11.01
N THR A 199 -0.71 16.27 11.33
CA THR A 199 -0.23 16.23 12.71
C THR A 199 -0.73 17.47 13.47
N PRO A 200 -1.49 17.31 14.59
CA PRO A 200 -1.78 18.42 15.47
C PRO A 200 -0.49 18.98 16.06
N LYS A 201 -0.37 20.30 16.19
CA LYS A 201 0.80 20.92 16.83
C LYS A 201 0.53 21.18 18.31
N PRO A 202 1.48 20.88 19.21
CA PRO A 202 1.26 21.09 20.62
C PRO A 202 0.95 22.54 20.94
N SER A 203 0.03 22.78 21.89
CA SER A 203 -0.28 24.12 22.36
C SER A 203 0.87 24.62 23.23
N LEU A 204 1.89 25.19 22.59
CA LEU A 204 2.97 25.86 23.27
C LEU A 204 2.36 27.02 24.09
N LYS A 205 2.37 26.90 25.43
CA LYS A 205 1.69 27.71 26.48
C LYS A 205 0.33 27.21 27.02
N PRO A 206 0.33 26.77 28.29
CA PRO A 206 -0.84 26.77 29.16
C PRO A 206 -0.57 27.58 30.45
N SER A 207 -0.59 28.93 30.47
CA SER A 207 -0.61 29.68 31.76
C SER A 207 -0.68 31.23 31.75
N VAL A 208 -0.89 31.97 30.65
CA VAL A 208 -0.98 33.45 30.76
C VAL A 208 -2.14 34.03 29.96
N GLN A 209 -2.90 34.91 30.61
CA GLN A 209 -4.06 35.63 30.06
C GLN A 209 -3.73 36.34 28.72
N PRO A 210 -4.75 36.63 27.88
CA PRO A 210 -4.58 37.07 26.48
C PRO A 210 -3.96 38.46 26.24
N ARG A 211 -3.22 39.06 27.19
CA ARG A 211 -2.76 40.44 27.08
C ARG A 211 -1.25 40.69 27.18
N GLU A 212 -0.45 39.66 27.45
CA GLU A 212 1.02 39.75 27.44
C GLU A 212 1.59 38.66 26.52
N VAL A 213 1.37 38.80 25.21
CA VAL A 213 1.92 37.89 24.18
C VAL A 213 2.85 38.68 23.28
N LEU A 214 4.04 38.99 23.79
CA LEU A 214 5.23 39.34 23.02
C LEU A 214 6.41 38.69 23.76
N ALA A 215 7.20 37.84 23.08
CA ALA A 215 8.36 37.07 23.58
C ALA A 215 8.08 35.68 24.18
N GLY A 216 7.72 34.72 23.33
CA GLY A 216 7.82 33.30 23.68
C GLY A 216 7.51 32.46 22.46
N GLU A 217 8.30 32.64 21.40
CA GLU A 217 8.26 31.76 20.24
C GLU A 217 8.89 30.40 20.63
N PRO A 218 8.39 29.26 20.10
CA PRO A 218 9.08 27.99 20.22
C PRO A 218 10.57 28.13 19.88
N HIS A 219 11.46 27.68 20.76
CA HIS A 219 12.89 27.75 20.50
C HIS A 219 13.27 26.58 19.58
N LYS A 220 13.75 26.89 18.37
CA LYS A 220 14.46 25.91 17.56
C LYS A 220 15.82 25.68 18.20
N VAL A 221 16.08 24.45 18.60
CA VAL A 221 17.35 24.08 19.23
C VAL A 221 18.26 23.49 18.17
N ALA A 222 19.45 24.08 18.02
CA ALA A 222 20.51 23.48 17.24
C ALA A 222 21.16 22.37 18.08
N VAL A 223 21.22 21.15 17.53
CA VAL A 223 21.70 19.96 18.24
C VAL A 223 23.08 19.60 17.73
N ASP A 224 23.17 19.27 16.44
CA ASP A 224 24.41 19.06 15.73
C ASP A 224 24.18 19.18 14.21
N PRO A 225 25.23 19.46 13.41
CA PRO A 225 25.06 19.71 11.98
C PRO A 225 24.49 18.54 11.16
N GLU A 226 24.73 17.28 11.56
CA GLU A 226 24.23 16.12 10.82
C GLU A 226 22.77 15.84 11.13
N PHE A 227 22.40 15.94 12.41
CA PHE A 227 21.04 15.78 12.90
C PHE A 227 20.16 16.94 12.45
N ASP A 228 20.61 18.19 12.61
CA ASP A 228 19.89 19.40 12.20
C ASP A 228 19.70 19.49 10.69
N ARG A 229 20.53 18.79 9.91
CA ARG A 229 20.29 18.64 8.47
C ARG A 229 19.02 17.83 8.21
N ARG A 230 18.76 16.78 8.99
CA ARG A 230 17.71 15.76 8.78
C ARG A 230 16.43 16.03 9.55
N PHE A 231 16.54 16.63 10.73
CA PHE A 231 15.45 16.85 11.66
C PHE A 231 15.41 18.32 12.11
N GLU A 232 14.22 18.75 12.50
CA GLU A 232 13.97 20.01 13.17
C GLU A 232 13.51 19.72 14.59
N VAL A 233 14.18 20.32 15.57
CA VAL A 233 13.87 20.16 16.99
C VAL A 233 13.28 21.46 17.52
N THR A 234 12.06 21.37 18.01
CA THR A 234 11.33 22.50 18.61
C THR A 234 10.95 22.13 20.03
N THR A 235 11.25 23.00 21.00
CA THR A 235 11.00 22.70 22.42
C THR A 235 10.55 23.94 23.19
N GLU A 236 9.83 23.70 24.29
CA GLU A 236 9.62 24.69 25.34
C GLU A 236 10.82 24.80 26.29
N ASP A 237 11.57 23.70 26.45
CA ASP A 237 12.70 23.57 27.36
C ASP A 237 13.94 23.00 26.63
N PRO A 238 14.97 23.83 26.35
CA PRO A 238 16.22 23.38 25.73
C PRO A 238 17.02 22.38 26.58
N GLU A 239 16.95 22.46 27.92
CA GLU A 239 17.67 21.51 28.79
C GLU A 239 17.02 20.12 28.72
N PHE A 240 15.69 20.07 28.66
CA PHE A 240 14.96 18.84 28.41
C PHE A 240 15.34 18.22 27.05
N ALA A 241 15.39 19.05 26.00
CA ALA A 241 15.81 18.60 24.68
C ALA A 241 17.23 18.01 24.68
N ALA A 242 18.17 18.63 25.40
CA ALA A 242 19.54 18.13 25.54
C ALA A 242 19.61 16.78 26.27
N LYS A 243 18.76 16.55 27.29
CA LYS A 243 18.68 15.27 28.01
C LYS A 243 18.04 14.16 27.17
N VAL A 244 17.10 14.51 26.29
CA VAL A 244 16.49 13.58 25.33
C VAL A 244 17.50 13.21 24.24
N LEU A 245 18.13 14.21 23.61
CA LEU A 245 18.94 14.07 22.40
C LEU A 245 20.42 13.79 22.69
N THR A 246 20.66 12.78 23.53
CA THR A 246 22.01 12.22 23.75
C THR A 246 22.60 11.64 22.46
N PRO A 247 23.92 11.48 22.35
CA PRO A 247 24.56 10.85 21.18
C PRO A 247 23.92 9.50 20.78
N GLU A 248 23.61 8.66 21.75
CA GLU A 248 23.04 7.33 21.55
C GLU A 248 21.61 7.41 21.00
N VAL A 249 20.80 8.34 21.53
CA VAL A 249 19.43 8.56 21.06
C VAL A 249 19.42 9.16 19.64
N ARG A 250 20.37 10.05 19.33
CA ARG A 250 20.52 10.59 17.97
C ARG A 250 20.90 9.51 16.97
N GLU A 251 21.81 8.62 17.33
CA GLU A 251 22.18 7.48 16.48
C GLU A 251 20.99 6.54 16.23
N LEU A 252 20.18 6.28 17.26
CA LEU A 252 18.92 5.53 17.13
C LEU A 252 17.97 6.20 16.12
N ILE A 253 17.71 7.51 16.27
CA ILE A 253 16.81 8.26 15.38
C ILE A 253 17.34 8.25 13.93
N LEU A 254 18.65 8.39 13.73
CA LEU A 254 19.26 8.41 12.40
C LEU A 254 19.27 7.03 11.71
N SER A 255 19.41 5.96 12.50
CA SER A 255 19.50 4.58 12.01
C SER A 255 18.12 3.97 11.72
N ASP A 256 17.11 4.24 12.54
CA ASP A 256 15.78 3.68 12.35
C ASP A 256 14.98 4.44 11.25
N LEU A 257 14.55 3.69 10.24
CA LEU A 257 13.81 4.20 9.09
C LEU A 257 12.44 4.78 9.47
N TRP A 258 11.88 4.39 10.61
CA TRP A 258 10.58 4.85 11.06
C TRP A 258 10.60 6.36 11.37
N PHE A 259 11.63 6.87 12.04
CA PHE A 259 11.75 8.31 12.38
C PHE A 259 11.89 9.20 11.15
N ARG A 260 12.34 8.66 10.01
CA ARG A 260 12.52 9.45 8.78
C ARG A 260 11.22 10.02 8.23
N VAL A 261 10.08 9.43 8.58
CA VAL A 261 8.78 9.86 8.08
C VAL A 261 7.79 10.27 9.18
N HIS A 262 8.08 9.96 10.44
CA HIS A 262 7.18 10.24 11.56
C HIS A 262 7.71 11.37 12.44
N GLU A 263 6.81 12.28 12.80
CA GLU A 263 7.05 13.24 13.87
C GLU A 263 6.90 12.54 15.22
N VAL A 264 7.77 12.85 16.16
CA VAL A 264 7.71 12.35 17.54
C VAL A 264 7.59 13.52 18.49
N VAL A 265 6.61 13.45 19.38
CA VAL A 265 6.26 14.57 20.24
C VAL A 265 6.12 14.12 21.68
N PHE A 266 6.81 14.82 22.58
CA PHE A 266 6.50 14.84 24.00
C PHE A 266 5.52 15.99 24.23
N ASP A 267 4.38 15.69 24.83
CA ASP A 267 3.41 16.70 25.21
C ASP A 267 2.71 16.23 26.48
N GLN A 268 2.89 16.98 27.56
CA GLN A 268 2.37 16.65 28.89
C GLN A 268 2.75 15.23 29.30
N ASP A 269 1.78 14.32 29.28
CA ASP A 269 1.82 13.02 29.91
C ASP A 269 1.80 11.89 28.84
N ALA A 270 2.02 12.28 27.58
CA ALA A 270 2.05 11.43 26.39
C ALA A 270 3.30 11.66 25.53
N LEU A 271 3.85 10.54 25.05
CA LEU A 271 4.78 10.47 23.93
C LEU A 271 3.99 9.96 22.73
N TRP A 272 3.87 10.75 21.67
CA TRP A 272 2.96 10.41 20.58
C TRP A 272 3.52 10.67 19.20
N THR A 273 2.88 10.03 18.21
CA THR A 273 3.10 10.25 16.79
C THR A 273 1.77 10.26 16.05
N ALA A 274 1.73 10.91 14.88
CA ALA A 274 0.57 10.92 14.01
C ALA A 274 0.90 10.29 12.66
N GLU A 275 -0.08 9.61 12.08
CA GLU A 275 0.02 9.00 10.76
C GLU A 275 -1.22 9.30 9.93
N ALA A 276 -1.02 9.44 8.62
CA ALA A 276 -2.13 9.54 7.68
C ALA A 276 -2.90 8.21 7.59
N ASP A 277 -4.21 8.33 7.38
CA ASP A 277 -5.23 7.27 7.35
C ASP A 277 -5.75 6.82 8.74
N GLY A 278 -6.86 6.08 8.72
CA GLY A 278 -7.58 5.65 9.93
C GLY A 278 -6.85 4.63 10.79
N LEU A 279 -7.32 4.49 12.02
CA LEU A 279 -6.68 3.67 13.05
C LEU A 279 -6.95 2.18 12.80
N ASN A 280 -5.89 1.37 12.88
CA ASN A 280 -5.95 -0.09 12.82
C ASN A 280 -4.90 -0.72 13.75
N GLU A 281 -5.01 -2.02 14.02
CA GLU A 281 -4.11 -2.75 14.92
C GLU A 281 -2.63 -2.62 14.51
N ASP A 282 -2.32 -2.70 13.21
CA ASP A 282 -0.94 -2.63 12.71
C ASP A 282 -0.30 -1.26 12.96
N ARG A 283 -1.06 -0.17 12.76
CA ARG A 283 -0.60 1.20 13.02
C ARG A 283 -0.47 1.45 14.51
N LEU A 284 -1.46 1.03 15.28
CA LEU A 284 -1.45 1.20 16.73
C LEU A 284 -0.25 0.48 17.34
N LEU A 285 -0.11 -0.83 17.11
CA LEU A 285 0.98 -1.61 17.67
C LEU A 285 2.32 -1.28 17.01
N GLY A 286 2.36 -1.02 15.70
CA GLY A 286 3.58 -0.65 14.99
C GLY A 286 4.18 0.65 15.48
N ASN A 287 3.38 1.72 15.52
CA ASN A 287 3.84 3.02 15.99
C ASN A 287 4.15 2.95 17.51
N ALA A 288 3.30 2.31 18.30
CA ALA A 288 3.56 2.12 19.73
C ALA A 288 4.87 1.39 20.02
N ARG A 289 5.27 0.41 19.18
CA ARG A 289 6.55 -0.28 19.33
C ARG A 289 7.73 0.68 19.19
N HIS A 290 7.73 1.51 18.16
CA HIS A 290 8.80 2.49 17.94
C HIS A 290 8.81 3.55 19.04
N LEU A 291 7.64 4.01 19.50
CA LEU A 291 7.55 4.89 20.67
C LEU A 291 8.08 4.23 21.94
N ALA A 292 7.85 2.93 22.15
CA ALA A 292 8.38 2.18 23.30
C ALA A 292 9.91 2.00 23.22
N ILE A 293 10.46 1.69 22.02
CA ILE A 293 11.91 1.64 21.78
C ILE A 293 12.54 3.01 22.06
N PHE A 294 11.90 4.08 21.57
CA PHE A 294 12.37 5.44 21.81
C PHE A 294 12.30 5.82 23.29
N ALA A 295 11.18 5.52 23.96
CA ALA A 295 11.02 5.71 25.39
C ALA A 295 12.11 4.98 26.18
N ALA A 296 12.47 3.75 25.78
CA ALA A 296 13.55 2.97 26.40
C ALA A 296 14.91 3.65 26.29
N ALA A 297 15.20 4.25 25.15
CA ALA A 297 16.47 4.93 24.92
C ALA A 297 16.61 6.22 25.74
N VAL A 298 15.52 6.97 25.95
CA VAL A 298 15.54 8.25 26.69
C VAL A 298 15.38 8.08 28.21
N THR A 299 14.76 6.98 28.64
CA THR A 299 14.42 6.70 30.05
C THR A 299 15.61 6.82 31.01
N PRO A 300 16.81 6.28 30.72
CA PRO A 300 17.95 6.37 31.64
C PRO A 300 18.33 7.81 32.01
N ASN A 301 18.08 8.76 31.10
CA ASN A 301 18.45 10.16 31.27
C ASN A 301 17.33 11.02 31.85
N LEU A 302 16.06 10.64 31.60
CA LEU A 302 14.90 11.45 32.01
C LEU A 302 14.25 10.98 33.30
N TRP A 303 14.10 9.67 33.49
CA TRP A 303 13.27 9.12 34.57
C TRP A 303 13.96 7.99 35.34
N PRO A 304 15.22 8.14 35.78
CA PRO A 304 15.93 7.08 36.48
C PRO A 304 15.18 6.67 37.76
N GLY A 305 15.06 5.36 37.99
CA GLY A 305 14.45 4.80 39.20
C GLY A 305 12.93 4.90 39.30
N THR A 306 12.24 5.42 38.28
CA THR A 306 10.77 5.50 38.25
C THR A 306 10.12 4.14 37.95
N GLU A 307 8.81 4.02 38.23
CA GLU A 307 8.03 2.87 37.78
C GLU A 307 8.04 2.74 36.26
N PHE A 308 7.91 3.86 35.54
CA PHE A 308 8.02 3.89 34.10
C PHE A 308 9.35 3.32 33.62
N ALA A 309 10.47 3.67 34.27
CA ALA A 309 11.77 3.10 33.92
C ALA A 309 11.84 1.58 34.09
N ARG A 310 11.16 1.03 35.10
CA ARG A 310 11.07 -0.42 35.31
C ARG A 310 10.19 -1.11 34.26
N VAL A 311 9.09 -0.47 33.85
CA VAL A 311 8.23 -0.96 32.77
C VAL A 311 9.01 -1.01 31.47
N THR A 312 9.62 0.11 31.09
CA THR A 312 10.33 0.22 29.81
C THR A 312 11.55 -0.70 29.73
N ALA A 313 12.25 -0.93 30.85
CA ALA A 313 13.35 -1.88 30.90
C ALA A 313 12.91 -3.36 30.79
N ARG A 314 11.66 -3.67 31.13
CA ARG A 314 11.09 -5.03 31.04
C ARG A 314 10.30 -5.26 29.75
N ALA A 315 9.88 -4.21 29.07
CA ALA A 315 9.05 -4.28 27.89
C ALA A 315 9.80 -4.98 26.74
N GLU A 316 9.23 -6.08 26.24
CA GLU A 316 9.80 -6.83 25.13
C GLU A 316 9.41 -6.19 23.79
N THR A 317 10.26 -5.31 23.27
CA THR A 317 10.06 -4.62 21.98
C THR A 317 10.53 -5.44 20.76
N GLY A 318 10.87 -6.72 20.95
CA GLY A 318 11.16 -7.65 19.87
C GLY A 318 9.93 -7.86 18.98
N TYR A 319 10.10 -7.89 17.66
CA TYR A 319 8.98 -7.92 16.70
C TYR A 319 7.98 -9.05 16.98
N ASP A 320 8.46 -10.27 17.23
CA ASP A 320 7.59 -11.44 17.41
C ASP A 320 6.81 -11.41 18.72
N LEU A 321 7.43 -10.91 19.78
CA LEU A 321 6.84 -10.79 21.12
C LEU A 321 5.86 -9.61 21.18
N TRP A 322 6.15 -8.54 20.45
CA TRP A 322 5.28 -7.38 20.35
C TRP A 322 4.01 -7.66 19.54
N PHE A 323 4.10 -8.43 18.45
CA PHE A 323 2.98 -8.70 17.55
C PHE A 323 2.30 -10.05 17.77
N ASP A 324 2.78 -10.87 18.72
CA ASP A 324 2.31 -12.23 19.03
C ASP A 324 2.44 -13.20 17.83
N GLU A 325 3.17 -14.31 18.02
CA GLU A 325 3.44 -15.30 16.95
C GLU A 325 2.16 -15.86 16.31
N SER A 326 1.07 -15.92 17.08
CA SER A 326 -0.22 -16.45 16.62
C SER A 326 -0.93 -15.56 15.59
N ARG A 327 -0.54 -14.28 15.46
CA ARG A 327 -1.30 -13.26 14.70
C ARG A 327 -0.84 -13.04 13.27
N GLY A 328 0.19 -13.75 12.79
CA GLY A 328 0.60 -13.64 11.38
C GLY A 328 1.97 -14.21 11.03
N PHE A 329 2.15 -15.53 11.15
CA PHE A 329 3.42 -16.24 10.86
C PHE A 329 4.12 -15.79 9.56
N VAL A 330 3.39 -15.67 8.45
CA VAL A 330 3.98 -15.25 7.15
C VAL A 330 4.33 -13.76 7.15
N ARG A 331 3.47 -12.89 7.69
CA ARG A 331 3.68 -11.45 7.74
C ARG A 331 4.87 -11.10 8.62
N ASN A 332 4.93 -11.64 9.82
CA ASN A 332 5.97 -11.34 10.79
C ASN A 332 7.34 -11.78 10.24
N ARG A 333 7.40 -12.95 9.57
CA ARG A 333 8.61 -13.40 8.89
C ARG A 333 9.04 -12.51 7.72
N VAL A 334 8.08 -12.04 6.91
CA VAL A 334 8.36 -11.08 5.83
C VAL A 334 8.87 -9.78 6.39
N ASN A 335 8.20 -9.20 7.38
CA ASN A 335 8.56 -7.92 7.95
C ASN A 335 9.90 -7.97 8.70
N ARG A 336 10.22 -9.07 9.39
CA ARG A 336 11.55 -9.30 9.98
C ARG A 336 12.66 -9.26 8.93
N TYR A 337 12.47 -9.95 7.80
CA TYR A 337 13.45 -9.94 6.72
C TYR A 337 13.54 -8.56 6.05
N ARG A 338 12.44 -7.82 5.98
CA ARG A 338 12.40 -6.45 5.45
C ARG A 338 13.16 -5.48 6.34
N GLU A 339 12.91 -5.51 7.64
CA GLU A 339 13.64 -4.72 8.63
C GLU A 339 15.14 -5.02 8.56
N ALA A 340 15.54 -6.30 8.50
CA ALA A 340 16.94 -6.70 8.32
C ALA A 340 17.58 -6.24 6.99
N MET A 341 16.76 -5.86 6.01
CA MET A 341 17.19 -5.34 4.71
C MET A 341 16.97 -3.83 4.57
N ASP A 342 16.73 -3.13 5.69
CA ASP A 342 16.47 -1.69 5.74
C ASP A 342 15.31 -1.31 4.82
N ARG A 343 14.22 -2.06 4.94
CA ARG A 343 12.95 -1.81 4.25
C ARG A 343 11.84 -1.65 5.27
N GLN A 344 10.98 -0.66 5.02
CA GLN A 344 9.77 -0.47 5.81
C GLN A 344 8.89 -1.74 5.82
N PRO A 345 8.28 -2.09 6.97
CA PRO A 345 7.37 -3.21 7.10
C PRO A 345 6.15 -3.01 6.19
N LEU A 346 5.55 -4.12 5.76
CA LEU A 346 4.31 -4.12 4.99
C LEU A 346 3.13 -4.42 5.90
N SER A 347 2.01 -3.73 5.65
CA SER A 347 0.73 -4.11 6.25
C SER A 347 0.27 -5.48 5.73
N PRO A 348 -0.55 -6.25 6.49
CA PRO A 348 -1.14 -7.51 6.03
C PRO A 348 -1.90 -7.34 4.72
N THR A 349 -2.61 -6.22 4.57
CA THR A 349 -3.34 -5.89 3.35
C THR A 349 -2.39 -5.72 2.18
N THR A 350 -1.28 -5.02 2.36
CA THR A 350 -0.29 -4.82 1.30
C THR A 350 0.38 -6.14 0.91
N VAL A 351 0.75 -6.99 1.87
CA VAL A 351 1.31 -8.33 1.58
C VAL A 351 0.30 -9.16 0.81
N LEU A 352 -0.95 -9.20 1.26
CA LEU A 352 -2.01 -10.00 0.64
C LEU A 352 -2.33 -9.52 -0.78
N THR A 353 -2.58 -8.21 -0.97
CA THR A 353 -2.91 -7.66 -2.28
C THR A 353 -1.76 -7.85 -3.27
N ARG A 354 -0.51 -7.62 -2.84
CA ARG A 354 0.66 -7.83 -3.71
C ARG A 354 0.87 -9.32 -4.01
N SER A 355 0.59 -10.21 -3.07
CA SER A 355 0.69 -11.66 -3.27
C SER A 355 -0.40 -12.17 -4.21
N LEU A 356 -1.64 -11.68 -4.08
CA LEU A 356 -2.75 -11.99 -4.99
C LEU A 356 -2.44 -11.50 -6.41
N LEU A 357 -1.90 -10.28 -6.55
CA LEU A 357 -1.49 -9.76 -7.85
C LEU A 357 -0.38 -10.62 -8.47
N ALA A 358 0.65 -10.96 -7.70
CA ALA A 358 1.73 -11.84 -8.16
C ALA A 358 1.20 -13.22 -8.58
N ALA A 359 0.31 -13.81 -7.78
CA ALA A 359 -0.32 -15.10 -8.07
C ALA A 359 -1.19 -15.04 -9.33
N ALA A 360 -1.99 -13.97 -9.50
CA ALA A 360 -2.80 -13.76 -10.68
C ALA A 360 -1.94 -13.66 -11.95
N MET A 361 -0.82 -12.93 -11.91
CA MET A 361 0.12 -12.84 -13.03
C MET A 361 0.73 -14.20 -13.39
N VAL A 362 1.11 -15.00 -12.38
CA VAL A 362 1.63 -16.36 -12.61
C VAL A 362 0.55 -17.26 -13.21
N MET A 363 -0.65 -17.27 -12.65
CA MET A 363 -1.75 -18.12 -13.14
C MET A 363 -2.17 -17.75 -14.56
N LEU A 364 -2.30 -16.45 -14.87
CA LEU A 364 -2.62 -15.98 -16.21
C LEU A 364 -1.58 -16.37 -17.26
N GLY A 365 -0.31 -16.50 -16.87
CA GLY A 365 0.75 -16.99 -17.76
C GLY A 365 0.83 -18.52 -17.84
N LEU A 366 0.59 -19.25 -16.75
CA LEU A 366 0.69 -20.71 -16.75
C LEU A 366 -0.40 -21.40 -17.59
N LEU A 367 -1.61 -20.82 -17.66
CA LEU A 367 -2.71 -21.39 -18.46
C LEU A 367 -2.36 -21.52 -19.96
N PRO A 368 -1.99 -20.45 -20.68
CA PRO A 368 -1.58 -20.54 -22.09
C PRO A 368 -0.30 -21.37 -22.29
N ILE A 369 0.64 -21.38 -21.31
CA ILE A 369 1.82 -22.26 -21.37
C ILE A 369 1.39 -23.73 -21.33
N ALA A 370 0.48 -24.10 -20.44
CA ALA A 370 0.00 -25.48 -20.32
C ALA A 370 -0.75 -25.93 -21.58
N ASN A 371 -1.58 -25.06 -22.18
CA ASN A 371 -2.20 -25.30 -23.49
C ASN A 371 -1.16 -25.51 -24.59
N GLY A 372 -0.13 -24.66 -24.64
CA GLY A 372 0.96 -24.79 -25.61
C GLY A 372 1.75 -26.09 -25.44
N ILE A 373 2.10 -26.46 -24.20
CA ILE A 373 2.80 -27.71 -23.89
C ILE A 373 1.94 -28.92 -24.29
N ALA A 374 0.65 -28.91 -23.97
CA ALA A 374 -0.26 -29.98 -24.37
C ALA A 374 -0.37 -30.10 -25.90
N ALA A 375 -0.41 -28.98 -26.61
CA ALA A 375 -0.42 -28.96 -28.08
C ALA A 375 0.91 -29.44 -28.70
N ALA A 376 2.05 -29.13 -28.08
CA ALA A 376 3.36 -29.65 -28.48
C ALA A 376 3.51 -31.15 -28.20
N ALA A 377 2.95 -31.63 -27.08
CA ALA A 377 3.00 -33.02 -26.65
C ALA A 377 1.98 -33.92 -27.37
N GLY A 378 1.16 -33.37 -28.29
CA GLY A 378 0.13 -34.13 -29.00
C GLY A 378 -1.07 -34.53 -28.14
N LEU A 379 -1.26 -33.88 -26.98
CA LEU A 379 -2.38 -34.09 -26.07
C LEU A 379 -3.59 -33.18 -26.37
N ALA A 380 -3.41 -32.20 -27.27
CA ALA A 380 -4.48 -31.34 -27.78
C ALA A 380 -5.34 -32.07 -28.81
N SER A 381 -6.66 -31.82 -28.81
CA SER A 381 -7.56 -32.36 -29.82
C SER A 381 -7.28 -31.70 -31.17
N GLU A 382 -7.17 -32.50 -32.22
CA GLU A 382 -7.05 -32.02 -33.59
C GLU A 382 -8.46 -31.95 -34.20
N VAL A 383 -8.86 -30.76 -34.62
CA VAL A 383 -10.20 -30.47 -35.13
C VAL A 383 -10.11 -29.78 -36.49
N GLN A 384 -11.18 -29.90 -37.27
CA GLN A 384 -11.33 -29.20 -38.54
C GLN A 384 -12.02 -27.86 -38.29
N LEU A 385 -11.31 -26.75 -38.55
CA LEU A 385 -11.83 -25.41 -38.44
C LEU A 385 -12.41 -24.97 -39.79
N THR A 386 -13.72 -24.80 -39.86
CA THR A 386 -14.39 -24.19 -41.00
C THR A 386 -14.30 -22.67 -40.91
N VAL A 387 -13.65 -22.04 -41.87
CA VAL A 387 -13.39 -20.60 -41.89
C VAL A 387 -14.65 -19.83 -42.28
N LEU A 388 -15.07 -18.93 -41.40
CA LEU A 388 -16.21 -18.04 -41.62
C LEU A 388 -15.77 -16.70 -42.20
N ASP A 389 -14.62 -16.19 -41.75
CA ASP A 389 -14.06 -14.91 -42.19
C ASP A 389 -12.56 -14.84 -41.91
N SER A 390 -11.85 -13.99 -42.65
CA SER A 390 -10.39 -13.85 -42.57
C SER A 390 -9.98 -12.39 -42.73
N THR A 391 -9.26 -11.84 -41.76
CA THR A 391 -8.72 -10.47 -41.78
C THR A 391 -7.21 -10.49 -42.00
N ALA A 392 -6.72 -9.78 -43.01
CA ALA A 392 -5.30 -9.79 -43.39
C ALA A 392 -4.37 -9.04 -42.41
N GLY A 393 -4.92 -8.28 -41.45
CA GLY A 393 -4.15 -7.41 -40.57
C GLY A 393 -3.56 -6.20 -41.30
N ASP A 394 -2.92 -5.31 -40.56
CA ASP A 394 -2.18 -4.14 -41.07
C ASP A 394 -0.80 -4.10 -40.39
N ALA A 395 0.25 -3.93 -41.20
CA ALA A 395 1.64 -3.77 -40.74
C ALA A 395 1.81 -2.57 -39.79
N GLY A 396 0.86 -1.66 -39.84
CA GLY A 396 0.66 -0.68 -38.81
C GLY A 396 1.39 0.63 -39.03
N ARG A 397 0.94 1.68 -38.34
CA ARG A 397 1.47 3.03 -38.53
C ARG A 397 2.64 3.28 -37.59
N SER A 398 3.77 3.71 -38.16
CA SER A 398 4.92 4.17 -37.38
C SER A 398 4.66 5.58 -36.83
N CYS A 399 4.89 5.78 -35.55
CA CYS A 399 4.71 7.04 -34.84
C CYS A 399 5.89 7.34 -33.90
N GLY A 400 5.90 8.57 -33.39
CA GLY A 400 7.03 9.14 -32.67
C GLY A 400 8.03 9.88 -33.57
N PRO A 401 8.91 10.71 -32.98
CA PRO A 401 9.78 11.64 -33.71
C PRO A 401 10.77 10.92 -34.65
N ASN A 402 11.09 9.66 -34.37
CA ASN A 402 12.03 8.86 -35.17
C ASN A 402 11.36 7.79 -36.04
N ARG A 403 10.02 7.71 -36.06
CA ARG A 403 9.23 6.68 -36.81
C ARG A 403 9.63 5.22 -36.55
N THR A 404 10.34 4.92 -35.47
CA THR A 404 10.78 3.56 -35.12
C THR A 404 9.77 2.77 -34.29
N GLN A 405 8.72 3.42 -33.79
CA GLN A 405 7.71 2.79 -32.93
C GLN A 405 6.42 2.60 -33.72
N ILE A 406 5.92 1.36 -33.80
CA ILE A 406 4.63 1.05 -34.44
C ILE A 406 3.55 1.16 -33.35
N CYS A 407 2.55 2.02 -33.54
CA CYS A 407 1.54 2.28 -32.48
C CYS A 407 0.20 1.62 -32.73
N ASP A 408 -0.14 1.32 -33.98
CA ASP A 408 -1.34 0.57 -34.35
C ASP A 408 -0.89 -0.48 -35.35
N SER A 409 -0.88 -1.76 -34.97
CA SER A 409 -0.70 -2.89 -35.89
C SER A 409 -1.77 -3.93 -35.58
N GLN A 410 -2.53 -4.35 -36.59
CA GLN A 410 -3.48 -5.45 -36.45
C GLN A 410 -2.83 -6.71 -37.01
N SER A 411 -2.75 -7.76 -36.20
CA SER A 411 -2.28 -9.06 -36.70
C SER A 411 -3.35 -9.67 -37.61
N PRO A 412 -2.97 -10.47 -38.62
CA PRO A 412 -3.94 -11.23 -39.39
C PRO A 412 -4.73 -12.15 -38.46
N ALA A 413 -6.03 -12.33 -38.71
CA ALA A 413 -6.91 -13.13 -37.87
C ALA A 413 -7.87 -13.97 -38.72
N VAL A 414 -8.30 -15.11 -38.18
CA VAL A 414 -9.27 -16.01 -38.79
C VAL A 414 -10.37 -16.28 -37.79
N ARG A 415 -11.62 -16.10 -38.24
CA ARG A 415 -12.82 -16.48 -37.51
C ARG A 415 -13.37 -17.76 -38.14
N GLY A 416 -13.65 -18.76 -37.31
CA GLY A 416 -14.15 -20.04 -37.78
C GLY A 416 -14.96 -20.79 -36.75
N THR A 417 -15.56 -21.90 -37.18
CA THR A 417 -16.26 -22.85 -36.33
C THR A 417 -15.64 -24.22 -36.43
N TYR A 418 -15.55 -24.93 -35.31
CA TYR A 418 -15.16 -26.34 -35.27
C TYR A 418 -16.15 -27.13 -34.42
N GLU A 419 -16.19 -28.44 -34.63
CA GLU A 419 -16.96 -29.35 -33.78
C GLU A 419 -16.01 -30.10 -32.85
N ASP A 420 -16.31 -30.08 -31.56
CA ASP A 420 -15.61 -30.87 -30.55
C ASP A 420 -16.65 -31.47 -29.61
N SER A 421 -16.55 -32.78 -29.36
CA SER A 421 -17.42 -33.50 -28.42
C SER A 421 -18.93 -33.32 -28.69
N GLY A 422 -19.32 -33.18 -29.96
CA GLY A 422 -20.71 -33.00 -30.40
C GLY A 422 -21.27 -31.59 -30.21
N GLN A 423 -20.43 -30.60 -29.91
CA GLN A 423 -20.80 -29.19 -29.83
C GLN A 423 -20.05 -28.37 -30.88
N THR A 424 -20.75 -27.47 -31.55
CA THR A 424 -20.13 -26.49 -32.45
C THR A 424 -19.63 -25.29 -31.65
N HIS A 425 -18.34 -25.01 -31.76
CA HIS A 425 -17.69 -23.88 -31.12
C HIS A 425 -17.26 -22.86 -32.17
N GLU A 426 -17.43 -21.58 -31.86
CA GLU A 426 -16.95 -20.48 -32.69
C GLU A 426 -15.77 -19.79 -32.03
N VAL A 427 -14.72 -19.56 -32.82
CA VAL A 427 -13.42 -19.06 -32.38
C VAL A 427 -12.86 -18.04 -33.35
N VAL A 428 -12.11 -17.08 -32.80
CA VAL A 428 -11.24 -16.15 -33.54
C VAL A 428 -9.80 -16.44 -33.10
N THR A 429 -8.88 -16.54 -34.05
CA THR A 429 -7.46 -16.76 -33.77
C THR A 429 -6.59 -15.89 -34.66
N THR A 430 -5.49 -15.39 -34.11
CA THR A 430 -4.46 -14.71 -34.92
C THR A 430 -3.79 -15.72 -35.84
N TRP A 431 -3.68 -15.40 -37.13
CA TRP A 431 -3.08 -16.23 -38.16
C TRP A 431 -1.65 -15.78 -38.41
N ARG A 432 -0.67 -16.64 -38.09
CA ARG A 432 0.74 -16.22 -38.01
C ARG A 432 1.60 -16.71 -39.16
N VAL A 433 1.19 -17.76 -39.88
CA VAL A 433 2.03 -18.43 -40.88
C VAL A 433 1.19 -18.92 -42.06
N GLY A 434 1.72 -18.78 -43.28
CA GLY A 434 1.09 -19.25 -44.51
C GLY A 434 0.15 -18.23 -45.15
N GLN A 435 -0.47 -18.61 -46.27
CA GLN A 435 -1.56 -17.82 -46.85
C GLN A 435 -2.74 -17.82 -45.88
N LEU A 436 -3.40 -16.66 -45.80
CA LEU A 436 -4.63 -16.51 -45.02
C LEU A 436 -5.69 -17.41 -45.68
N PRO A 437 -6.32 -18.34 -44.95
CA PRO A 437 -7.35 -19.19 -45.52
C PRO A 437 -8.59 -18.35 -45.87
N GLU A 438 -9.26 -18.71 -46.96
CA GLU A 438 -10.43 -18.01 -47.46
C GLU A 438 -11.71 -18.50 -46.77
N ARG A 439 -12.77 -17.70 -46.86
CA ARG A 439 -14.08 -18.07 -46.34
C ARG A 439 -14.57 -19.37 -47.00
N GLY A 440 -14.92 -20.35 -46.18
CA GLY A 440 -15.35 -21.68 -46.60
C GLY A 440 -14.25 -22.74 -46.57
N ASP A 441 -13.00 -22.34 -46.38
CA ASP A 441 -11.89 -23.28 -46.21
C ASP A 441 -12.05 -24.10 -44.93
N VAL A 442 -11.53 -25.31 -44.97
CA VAL A 442 -11.48 -26.22 -43.81
C VAL A 442 -10.02 -26.50 -43.50
N VAL A 443 -9.55 -26.04 -42.34
CA VAL A 443 -8.14 -26.11 -41.95
C VAL A 443 -7.98 -26.92 -40.66
N PRO A 444 -7.06 -27.90 -40.61
CA PRO A 444 -6.78 -28.62 -39.38
C PRO A 444 -6.08 -27.72 -38.37
N VAL A 445 -6.58 -27.69 -37.14
CA VAL A 445 -6.00 -26.95 -36.02
C VAL A 445 -6.01 -27.77 -34.74
N ARG A 446 -5.11 -27.46 -33.80
CA ARG A 446 -5.09 -28.09 -32.48
C ARG A 446 -5.74 -27.19 -31.44
N ILE A 447 -6.60 -27.77 -30.59
CA ILE A 447 -7.28 -27.06 -29.52
C ILE A 447 -6.63 -27.41 -28.18
N GLY A 448 -6.16 -26.37 -27.48
CA GLY A 448 -5.61 -26.51 -26.12
C GLY A 448 -6.66 -27.07 -25.15
N PRO A 449 -6.31 -28.07 -24.32
CA PRO A 449 -7.26 -28.79 -23.47
C PRO A 449 -7.67 -28.05 -22.18
N ILE A 450 -6.99 -26.94 -21.84
CA ILE A 450 -7.13 -26.24 -20.55
C ILE A 450 -7.71 -24.84 -20.78
N TRP A 451 -9.03 -24.70 -20.62
CA TRP A 451 -9.77 -23.43 -20.70
C TRP A 451 -9.57 -22.63 -22.01
N TRP A 452 -10.63 -21.95 -22.47
CA TRP A 452 -10.60 -21.05 -23.64
C TRP A 452 -10.28 -21.66 -25.01
N ASN A 453 -10.13 -22.99 -25.10
CA ASN A 453 -9.97 -23.73 -26.35
C ASN A 453 -8.96 -23.05 -27.29
N THR A 454 -7.77 -22.73 -26.78
CA THR A 454 -6.76 -21.96 -27.52
C THR A 454 -6.39 -22.70 -28.80
N VAL A 455 -6.48 -22.00 -29.95
CA VAL A 455 -6.20 -22.58 -31.26
C VAL A 455 -4.72 -22.48 -31.60
N PHE A 456 -4.13 -23.60 -32.01
CA PHE A 456 -2.76 -23.67 -32.49
C PHE A 456 -2.73 -24.18 -33.93
N GLN A 457 -2.31 -23.32 -34.85
CA GLN A 457 -2.15 -23.64 -36.28
C GLN A 457 -0.95 -24.55 -36.53
N ASN A 458 0.14 -24.32 -35.79
CA ASN A 458 1.41 -25.01 -35.98
C ASN A 458 2.29 -24.87 -34.72
N SER A 459 3.47 -25.50 -34.78
CA SER A 459 4.46 -25.46 -33.70
C SER A 459 4.98 -24.05 -33.40
N ASP A 460 5.01 -23.14 -34.38
CA ASP A 460 5.45 -21.75 -34.19
C ASP A 460 4.43 -20.94 -33.39
N ALA A 461 3.14 -21.15 -33.66
CA ALA A 461 2.05 -20.58 -32.86
C ALA A 461 2.16 -21.05 -31.40
N VAL A 462 2.42 -22.35 -31.18
CA VAL A 462 2.66 -22.91 -29.84
C VAL A 462 3.85 -22.22 -29.16
N ALA A 463 5.01 -22.16 -29.83
CA ALA A 463 6.22 -21.57 -29.28
C ALA A 463 6.02 -20.09 -28.92
N SER A 464 5.36 -19.34 -29.80
CA SER A 464 5.09 -17.92 -29.60
C SER A 464 4.12 -17.65 -28.43
N THR A 465 3.09 -18.48 -28.25
CA THR A 465 2.17 -18.40 -27.11
C THR A 465 2.89 -18.68 -25.80
N ILE A 466 3.75 -19.69 -25.75
CA ILE A 466 4.56 -20.00 -24.56
C ILE A 466 5.48 -18.82 -24.24
N LEU A 467 6.19 -18.27 -25.23
CA LEU A 467 7.13 -17.14 -25.04
C LEU A 467 6.45 -15.89 -24.50
N VAL A 468 5.31 -15.49 -25.07
CA VAL A 468 4.55 -14.31 -24.60
C VAL A 468 4.02 -14.57 -23.19
N ALA A 469 3.52 -15.76 -22.92
CA ALA A 469 2.98 -16.14 -21.62
C ALA A 469 4.04 -16.26 -20.50
N LEU A 470 5.32 -16.45 -20.84
CA LEU A 470 6.40 -16.42 -19.86
C LEU A 470 6.62 -15.02 -19.25
N LEU A 471 6.28 -13.94 -19.95
CA LEU A 471 6.43 -12.57 -19.45
C LEU A 471 5.63 -12.31 -18.16
N PRO A 472 4.29 -12.55 -18.11
CA PRO A 472 3.54 -12.37 -16.87
C PRO A 472 3.99 -13.33 -15.76
N VAL A 473 4.44 -14.56 -16.08
CA VAL A 473 5.02 -15.47 -15.08
C VAL A 473 6.31 -14.88 -14.48
N ALA A 474 7.24 -14.43 -15.33
CA ALA A 474 8.50 -13.84 -14.90
C ALA A 474 8.27 -12.59 -14.04
N LEU A 475 7.35 -11.72 -14.46
CA LEU A 475 6.95 -10.54 -13.69
C LEU A 475 6.32 -10.93 -12.35
N GLY A 476 5.37 -11.87 -12.34
CA GLY A 476 4.71 -12.37 -11.13
C GLY A 476 5.71 -12.96 -10.13
N LEU A 477 6.66 -13.78 -10.59
CA LEU A 477 7.76 -14.30 -9.78
C LEU A 477 8.71 -13.22 -9.27
N LEU A 478 8.98 -12.19 -10.09
CA LEU A 478 9.80 -11.05 -9.68
C LEU A 478 9.08 -10.23 -8.60
N PHE A 479 7.78 -9.98 -8.74
CA PHE A 479 6.94 -9.37 -7.70
C PHE A 479 6.93 -10.19 -6.42
N PHE A 480 6.74 -11.52 -6.51
CA PHE A 480 6.81 -12.42 -5.37
C PHE A 480 8.17 -12.30 -4.65
N LYS A 481 9.26 -12.34 -5.41
CA LYS A 481 10.61 -12.14 -4.87
C LYS A 481 10.77 -10.78 -4.19
N MET A 482 10.22 -9.70 -4.76
CA MET A 482 10.29 -8.36 -4.14
C MET A 482 9.49 -8.26 -2.84
N ILE A 483 8.40 -9.02 -2.70
CA ILE A 483 7.59 -9.04 -1.48
C ILE A 483 8.31 -9.82 -0.37
N PHE A 484 8.72 -11.05 -0.65
CA PHE A 484 9.19 -12.00 0.36
C PHE A 484 10.71 -11.97 0.59
N ARG A 485 11.50 -11.52 -0.40
CA ARG A 485 12.97 -11.45 -0.34
C ARG A 485 13.50 -10.17 -1.02
N PRO A 486 13.13 -8.98 -0.53
CA PRO A 486 13.66 -7.74 -1.07
C PRO A 486 15.17 -7.67 -0.88
N LYS A 487 15.86 -7.10 -1.86
CA LYS A 487 17.27 -6.73 -1.70
C LYS A 487 17.37 -5.42 -0.93
N ALA A 488 18.37 -5.33 -0.05
CA ALA A 488 18.79 -4.05 0.51
C ALA A 488 19.05 -3.03 -0.63
N PRO A 489 18.70 -1.75 -0.42
CA PRO A 489 18.98 -0.69 -1.39
C PRO A 489 20.44 -0.75 -1.86
N ARG A 490 20.69 -0.48 -3.16
CA ARG A 490 22.05 -0.59 -3.73
C ARG A 490 23.07 0.21 -2.92
N ARG A 491 22.68 1.39 -2.43
CA ARG A 491 23.55 2.27 -1.65
C ARG A 491 23.83 1.76 -0.23
N VAL A 492 22.84 1.16 0.46
CA VAL A 492 23.08 0.50 1.75
C VAL A 492 24.07 -0.66 1.59
N ARG A 493 23.95 -1.43 0.50
CA ARG A 493 24.93 -2.47 0.19
C ARG A 493 26.34 -1.91 -0.03
N ILE A 494 26.45 -0.77 -0.71
CA ILE A 494 27.74 -0.08 -0.91
C ILE A 494 28.29 0.43 0.42
N LEU A 495 27.46 1.03 1.28
CA LEU A 495 27.88 1.53 2.59
C LEU A 495 28.36 0.39 3.50
N ARG A 496 27.63 -0.74 3.55
CA ARG A 496 28.07 -1.94 4.29
C ARG A 496 29.40 -2.46 3.76
N GLN A 497 29.57 -2.54 2.44
CA GLN A 497 30.83 -2.94 1.83
C GLN A 497 31.98 -2.00 2.19
N LEU A 498 31.73 -0.69 2.26
CA LEU A 498 32.73 0.31 2.67
C LEU A 498 33.05 0.25 4.17
N GLN A 499 32.07 -0.07 5.02
CA GLN A 499 32.29 -0.27 6.46
C GLN A 499 33.06 -1.57 6.72
N GLU A 500 32.70 -2.65 6.03
CA GLU A 500 33.40 -3.93 6.08
C GLU A 500 34.85 -3.80 5.58
N SER A 501 35.10 -3.02 4.52
CA SER A 501 36.46 -2.78 4.03
C SER A 501 37.29 -1.97 5.04
N ARG A 502 36.71 -0.94 5.67
CA ARG A 502 37.40 -0.17 6.73
C ARG A 502 37.68 -1.00 7.98
N GLN A 503 36.76 -1.89 8.35
CA GLN A 503 36.96 -2.81 9.47
C GLN A 503 37.98 -3.91 9.16
N ALA A 504 38.12 -4.32 7.90
CA ALA A 504 39.15 -5.25 7.46
C ALA A 504 40.54 -4.59 7.46
N GLU A 505 40.62 -3.30 7.10
CA GLU A 505 41.87 -2.51 7.16
C GLU A 505 42.30 -2.15 8.59
N SER A 506 41.37 -2.13 9.56
CA SER A 506 41.66 -1.80 10.96
C SER A 506 41.90 -3.01 11.87
N ARG A 507 41.82 -4.24 11.33
CA ARG A 507 42.24 -5.44 12.06
C ARG A 507 43.75 -5.63 11.89
N PRO A 508 44.53 -5.62 13.00
CA PRO A 508 45.98 -5.75 12.96
C PRO A 508 46.46 -7.11 12.44
#